data_AF-A0A7C9ETF5-F1
#
_entry.id   AF-A0A7C9ETF5-F1
#
_cell.length_a   1.000
_cell.length_b   1.000
_cell.length_c   1.000
_cell.angle_alpha   90.00
_cell.angle_beta   90.00
_cell.angle_gamma   90.00
#
_symmetry.space_group_name_H-M   'P 1'
#
loop_
_entity.id
_entity.type
_entity.pdbx_description
1 polymer ?
#
loop_
_entity_poly.entity_id
_entity_poly.type
_entity_poly.pdbx_seq_one_letter_code
_entity_poly.pdbx_strand_id
1 'polypeptide(L)'
;HIPMLSRTHGQPASPTTLGKEMAIFAVRLSRERQRISQIDLLGKFAGAVGNYNAHLIAYPEINWPTIAEEFVQSLGLTFNPYATQIEPHDYMASLFHAVIQFNNILTDFDRDVWA
;
A
#
# COMPACT_ATOMS: atom_id res chain seq x y z
N HIS A 1 -1.83 27.53 -22.74
CA HIS A 1 -1.07 26.37 -23.26
C HIS A 1 0.37 26.80 -23.50
N ILE A 2 1.34 26.24 -22.76
CA ILE A 2 2.78 26.54 -22.94
C ILE A 2 3.37 25.47 -23.87
N PRO A 3 3.71 25.80 -25.14
CA PRO A 3 4.33 24.84 -26.05
C PRO A 3 5.76 24.52 -25.61
N MET A 4 6.20 23.29 -25.87
CA MET A 4 7.54 22.80 -25.53
C MET A 4 8.05 21.87 -26.63
N LEU A 5 9.31 21.99 -27.02
CA LEU A 5 9.95 21.02 -27.92
C LEU A 5 10.28 19.75 -27.13
N SER A 6 9.72 18.60 -27.55
CA SER A 6 10.01 17.33 -26.87
C SER A 6 11.42 16.86 -27.18
N ARG A 7 11.97 16.00 -26.32
CA ARG A 7 13.23 15.29 -26.55
C ARG A 7 13.02 13.78 -26.47
N THR A 8 13.45 13.05 -27.49
CA THR A 8 13.50 11.57 -27.49
C THR A 8 14.92 11.13 -27.76
N HIS A 9 15.49 10.24 -26.92
CA HIS A 9 16.92 9.95 -26.92
C HIS A 9 17.79 11.22 -26.78
N GLY A 10 17.28 12.25 -26.08
CA GLY A 10 17.92 13.57 -25.93
C GLY A 10 17.87 14.47 -27.18
N GLN A 11 17.32 14.00 -28.30
CA GLN A 11 17.25 14.74 -29.56
C GLN A 11 15.90 15.44 -29.76
N PRO A 12 15.84 16.60 -30.44
CA PRO A 12 14.60 17.26 -30.82
C PRO A 12 13.57 16.32 -31.46
N ALA A 13 12.33 16.40 -30.99
CA ALA A 13 11.21 15.60 -31.48
C ALA A 13 9.94 16.46 -31.63
N SER A 14 8.83 15.83 -32.04
CA SER A 14 7.54 16.51 -32.22
C SER A 14 7.13 17.33 -30.99
N PRO A 15 6.61 18.56 -31.16
CA PRO A 15 6.24 19.43 -30.04
C PRO A 15 5.21 18.82 -29.09
N THR A 16 5.25 19.26 -27.84
CA THR A 16 4.31 18.95 -26.76
C THR A 16 3.92 20.24 -26.02
N THR A 17 3.26 20.11 -24.87
CA THR A 17 3.05 21.24 -23.95
C THR A 17 3.56 20.87 -22.56
N LEU A 18 4.09 21.86 -21.83
CA LEU A 18 4.55 21.67 -20.44
C LEU A 18 3.45 21.04 -19.59
N GLY A 19 2.21 21.54 -19.71
CA GLY A 19 1.08 21.02 -18.94
C GLY A 19 0.75 19.56 -19.23
N LYS A 20 0.91 19.11 -20.49
CA LYS A 20 0.70 17.69 -20.84
C LYS A 20 1.77 16.80 -20.21
N GLU A 21 3.05 17.21 -20.22
CA GLU A 21 4.11 16.42 -19.58
C GLU A 21 3.94 16.36 -18.05
N MET A 22 3.54 17.47 -17.40
CA MET A 22 3.18 17.47 -15.98
C MET A 22 1.97 16.55 -15.68
N ALA A 23 0.96 16.55 -16.55
CA ALA A 23 -0.23 15.72 -16.37
C ALA A 23 0.07 14.21 -16.42
N ILE A 24 1.08 13.79 -17.19
CA ILE A 24 1.50 12.37 -17.23
C ILE A 24 1.94 11.91 -15.84
N PHE A 25 2.78 12.68 -15.15
CA PHE A 25 3.21 12.36 -13.79
C PHE A 25 2.05 12.41 -12.79
N ALA A 26 1.18 13.43 -12.86
CA ALA A 26 0.01 13.53 -12.00
C ALA A 26 -0.91 12.30 -12.11
N VAL A 27 -1.16 11.82 -13.34
CA VAL A 27 -1.98 10.62 -13.59
C VAL A 27 -1.29 9.36 -13.04
N ARG A 28 0.02 9.19 -13.26
CA ARG A 28 0.80 8.05 -12.74
C ARG A 28 0.78 8.01 -11.22
N LEU A 29 1.10 9.13 -10.56
CA LEU A 29 1.12 9.25 -9.09
C LEU A 29 -0.28 9.06 -8.48
N SER A 30 -1.33 9.57 -9.13
CA SER A 30 -2.70 9.37 -8.66
C SER A 30 -3.11 7.89 -8.64
N ARG A 31 -2.66 7.09 -9.62
CA ARG A 31 -2.94 5.65 -9.66
C ARG A 31 -2.24 4.92 -8.53
N GLU A 32 -0.97 5.19 -8.29
CA GLU A 32 -0.24 4.57 -7.16
C GLU A 32 -0.81 5.01 -5.82
N ARG A 33 -1.18 6.28 -5.65
CA ARG A 33 -1.88 6.75 -4.44
C ARG A 33 -3.16 5.95 -4.18
N GLN A 34 -3.96 5.72 -5.22
CA GLN A 34 -5.18 4.91 -5.10
C GLN A 34 -4.86 3.48 -4.68
N ARG A 35 -3.84 2.84 -5.28
CA ARG A 35 -3.41 1.50 -4.87
C ARG A 35 -3.00 1.45 -3.40
N ILE A 36 -2.17 2.40 -2.95
CA ILE A 36 -1.77 2.50 -1.54
C ILE A 36 -3.00 2.59 -0.62
N SER A 37 -3.99 3.41 -0.99
CA SER A 37 -5.22 3.57 -0.19
C SER A 37 -6.13 2.33 -0.14
N GLN A 38 -5.90 1.34 -1.01
CA GLN A 38 -6.68 0.10 -1.09
C GLN A 38 -6.01 -1.08 -0.38
N ILE A 39 -4.84 -0.88 0.24
CA ILE A 39 -4.12 -1.94 0.95
C ILE A 39 -4.69 -2.08 2.35
N ASP A 40 -5.26 -3.26 2.64
CA ASP A 40 -5.77 -3.60 3.95
C ASP A 40 -4.63 -3.72 4.96
N LEU A 41 -4.72 -3.00 6.07
CA LEU A 41 -3.81 -3.15 7.19
C LEU A 41 -4.32 -4.28 8.08
N LEU A 42 -3.58 -5.40 8.12
CA LEU A 42 -4.03 -6.60 8.83
C LEU A 42 -3.63 -6.58 10.30
N GLY A 43 -4.51 -7.08 11.16
CA GLY A 43 -4.26 -7.35 12.57
C GLY A 43 -4.63 -8.78 12.94
N LYS A 44 -3.98 -9.34 13.96
CA LYS A 44 -4.28 -10.67 14.50
C LYS A 44 -4.37 -10.67 16.01
N PHE A 45 -5.21 -11.54 16.56
CA PHE A 45 -5.30 -11.77 18.00
C PHE A 45 -5.68 -13.23 18.26
N ALA A 46 -4.69 -14.12 18.49
CA ALA A 46 -4.95 -15.57 18.57
C ALA A 46 -4.03 -16.33 19.54
N GLY A 47 -3.40 -15.62 20.47
CA GLY A 47 -2.48 -16.18 21.46
C GLY A 47 -1.12 -16.60 20.87
N ALA A 48 -0.42 -17.49 21.60
CA ALA A 48 0.99 -17.81 21.40
C ALA A 48 1.34 -18.37 20.00
N VAL A 49 0.45 -19.18 19.42
CA VAL A 49 0.70 -19.88 18.13
C VAL A 49 -0.50 -19.86 17.19
N GLY A 50 -1.47 -18.96 17.43
CA GLY A 50 -2.62 -18.81 16.53
C GLY A 50 -3.88 -19.62 16.86
N ASN A 51 -3.88 -20.38 17.96
CA ASN A 51 -4.94 -21.37 18.26
C ASN A 51 -5.76 -21.06 19.52
N TYR A 52 -5.61 -19.87 20.11
CA TYR A 52 -6.36 -19.48 21.32
C TYR A 52 -6.17 -20.37 22.56
N ASN A 53 -5.20 -21.30 22.57
CA ASN A 53 -5.02 -22.34 23.60
C ASN A 53 -5.21 -21.86 25.05
N ALA A 54 -4.47 -20.82 25.48
CA ALA A 54 -4.56 -20.32 26.85
C ALA A 54 -5.95 -19.72 27.18
N HIS A 55 -6.59 -19.09 26.19
CA HIS A 55 -7.91 -18.49 26.34
C HIS A 55 -8.98 -19.56 26.50
N LEU A 56 -8.92 -20.62 25.69
CA LEU A 56 -9.84 -21.76 25.76
C LEU A 56 -9.67 -22.58 27.05
N ILE A 57 -8.47 -22.65 27.63
CA ILE A 57 -8.26 -23.30 28.93
C ILE A 57 -8.90 -22.49 30.06
N ALA A 58 -8.77 -21.16 30.02
CA ALA A 58 -9.28 -20.30 31.08
C ALA A 58 -10.79 -20.07 30.99
N TYR A 59 -11.33 -19.94 29.78
CA TYR A 59 -12.74 -19.66 29.50
C TYR A 59 -13.21 -20.43 28.25
N PRO A 60 -13.52 -21.73 28.40
CA PRO A 60 -13.91 -22.60 27.29
C PRO A 60 -15.27 -22.25 26.67
N GLU A 61 -16.14 -21.55 27.40
CA GLU A 61 -17.48 -21.15 26.97
C GLU A 61 -17.51 -19.91 26.05
N ILE A 62 -16.40 -19.18 25.95
CA ILE A 62 -16.30 -17.96 25.14
C ILE A 62 -15.88 -18.31 23.70
N ASN A 63 -16.59 -17.73 22.72
CA ASN A 63 -16.18 -17.79 21.32
C ASN A 63 -15.03 -16.80 21.04
N TRP A 64 -13.80 -17.24 21.30
CA TRP A 64 -12.59 -16.43 21.14
C TRP A 64 -12.33 -15.91 19.73
N PRO A 65 -12.58 -16.67 18.64
CA PRO A 65 -12.50 -16.13 17.29
C PRO A 65 -13.37 -14.88 17.06
N THR A 66 -14.61 -14.86 17.57
CA THR A 66 -15.50 -13.70 17.45
C THR A 66 -14.96 -12.49 18.23
N ILE A 67 -14.54 -12.69 19.49
CA ILE A 67 -13.95 -11.62 20.30
C ILE A 67 -12.69 -11.06 19.64
N ALA A 68 -11.86 -11.91 19.05
CA ALA A 68 -10.65 -11.51 18.36
C ALA A 68 -10.94 -10.65 17.13
N GLU A 69 -11.92 -11.06 16.32
CA GLU A 69 -12.35 -10.31 15.14
C GLU A 69 -12.90 -8.92 15.54
N GLU A 70 -13.85 -8.90 16.48
CA GLU A 70 -14.43 -7.65 16.99
C GLU A 70 -13.37 -6.72 17.57
N PHE A 71 -12.42 -7.27 18.36
CA PHE A 71 -11.33 -6.50 18.93
C PHE A 71 -10.44 -5.89 17.84
N VAL A 72 -9.99 -6.67 16.86
CA VAL A 72 -9.11 -6.17 15.78
C VAL A 72 -9.84 -5.13 14.92
N GLN A 73 -11.10 -5.38 14.57
CA GLN A 73 -11.90 -4.45 13.78
C GLN A 73 -12.21 -3.16 14.55
N SER A 74 -12.37 -3.22 15.88
CA SER A 74 -12.54 -2.02 16.72
C SER A 74 -11.33 -1.08 16.66
N LEU A 75 -10.15 -1.58 16.27
CA LEU A 75 -8.94 -0.78 16.06
C LEU A 75 -8.82 -0.22 14.64
N GLY A 76 -9.81 -0.48 13.77
CA GLY A 76 -9.80 -0.06 12.36
C GLY A 76 -8.89 -0.91 11.47
N LEU A 77 -8.55 -2.13 11.91
CA LEU A 77 -7.74 -3.07 11.14
C LEU A 77 -8.61 -4.18 10.53
N THR A 78 -8.14 -4.75 9.43
CA THR A 78 -8.74 -5.94 8.83
C THR A 78 -8.26 -7.18 9.60
N PHE A 79 -9.19 -8.01 10.04
CA PHE A 79 -8.86 -9.17 10.85
C PHE A 79 -8.23 -10.29 10.02
N ASN A 80 -7.08 -10.81 10.46
CA ASN A 80 -6.46 -12.01 9.93
C ASN A 80 -6.69 -13.20 10.87
N PRO A 81 -7.62 -14.12 10.54
CA PRO A 81 -7.95 -15.27 11.37
C PRO A 81 -6.87 -16.37 11.34
N TYR A 82 -5.95 -16.35 10.36
CA TYR A 82 -4.96 -17.39 10.14
C TYR A 82 -3.54 -16.83 10.27
N ALA A 83 -3.00 -16.95 11.48
CA ALA A 83 -1.66 -16.48 11.81
C ALA A 83 -0.96 -17.48 12.73
N THR A 84 0.36 -17.43 12.77
CA THR A 84 1.14 -18.19 13.75
C THR A 84 1.30 -17.33 15.02
N GLN A 85 2.47 -17.40 15.67
CA GLN A 85 2.83 -16.43 16.71
C GLN A 85 2.84 -14.99 16.19
N ILE A 86 3.13 -14.79 14.90
CA ILE A 86 3.19 -13.48 14.25
C ILE A 86 2.10 -13.34 13.18
N GLU A 87 1.73 -12.11 12.88
CA GLU A 87 1.07 -11.77 11.61
C GLU A 87 2.11 -11.96 10.49
N PRO A 88 1.76 -12.54 9.32
CA PRO A 88 2.74 -12.94 8.30
C PRO A 88 3.41 -11.77 7.57
N HIS A 89 2.93 -10.54 7.72
CA HIS A 89 3.50 -9.31 7.16
C HIS A 89 3.36 -9.16 5.63
N ASP A 90 2.52 -9.98 4.99
CA ASP A 90 2.26 -9.90 3.55
C ASP A 90 1.66 -8.55 3.14
N TYR A 91 0.79 -7.98 3.98
CA TYR A 91 0.21 -6.66 3.73
C TYR A 91 1.27 -5.55 3.79
N MET A 92 2.27 -5.69 4.67
CA MET A 92 3.37 -4.73 4.78
C MET A 92 4.25 -4.77 3.53
N ALA A 93 4.56 -5.97 3.03
CA ALA A 93 5.30 -6.13 1.78
C ALA A 93 4.54 -5.47 0.61
N SER A 94 3.22 -5.67 0.55
CA SER A 94 2.35 -5.04 -0.46
C SER A 94 2.36 -3.51 -0.34
N LEU A 95 2.25 -2.97 0.88
CA LEU A 95 2.31 -1.54 1.16
C LEU A 95 3.63 -0.92 0.72
N PHE A 96 4.76 -1.51 1.12
CA PHE A 96 6.07 -0.99 0.79
C PHE A 96 6.35 -1.09 -0.71
N HIS A 97 5.90 -2.15 -1.37
CA HIS A 97 6.03 -2.26 -2.81
C HIS A 97 5.28 -1.14 -3.56
N ALA A 98 4.05 -0.83 -3.13
CA ALA A 98 3.29 0.28 -3.71
C ALA A 98 3.96 1.65 -3.47
N VAL A 99 4.54 1.87 -2.29
CA VAL A 99 5.32 3.08 -1.98
C VAL A 99 6.59 3.18 -2.86
N ILE A 100 7.30 2.06 -3.08
CA ILE A 100 8.45 2.02 -3.98
C ILE A 100 8.04 2.43 -5.40
N GLN A 101 6.91 1.93 -5.91
CA GLN A 101 6.41 2.32 -7.23
C GLN A 101 6.11 3.82 -7.33
N PHE A 102 5.45 4.38 -6.31
CA PHE A 102 5.21 5.83 -6.24
C PHE A 102 6.52 6.63 -6.28
N ASN A 103 7.51 6.24 -5.47
CA ASN A 103 8.80 6.92 -5.38
C ASN A 103 9.61 6.83 -6.67
N ASN A 104 9.52 5.72 -7.41
CA ASN A 104 10.17 5.58 -8.71
C ASN A 104 9.61 6.57 -9.74
N ILE A 105 8.29 6.80 -9.74
CA ILE A 105 7.65 7.81 -10.60
C ILE A 105 8.11 9.22 -10.20
N LEU A 106 8.22 9.49 -8.90
CA LEU A 106 8.70 10.78 -8.41
C LEU A 106 10.18 11.02 -8.76
N THR A 107 11.01 9.99 -8.67
CA THR A 107 12.43 10.07 -9.08
C THR A 107 12.57 10.35 -10.58
N ASP A 108 11.71 9.77 -11.40
CA ASP A 108 11.62 10.03 -12.85
C ASP A 108 11.21 11.49 -13.12
N PHE A 109 10.23 11.99 -12.36
CA PHE A 109 9.82 13.41 -12.41
C PHE A 109 10.97 14.36 -12.04
N ASP A 110 11.67 14.09 -10.94
CA ASP A 110 12.78 14.92 -10.48
C ASP A 110 13.90 15.00 -11.53
N ARG A 111 14.17 13.88 -12.22
CA ARG A 111 15.15 13.83 -13.32
C ARG A 111 14.70 14.64 -14.53
N ASP A 112 13.43 14.54 -14.92
CA ASP A 112 12.87 15.28 -16.05
C ASP A 112 12.82 16.79 -15.79
N VAL A 113 12.56 17.22 -14.54
CA VAL A 113 12.56 18.64 -14.16
C VAL A 113 13.99 19.20 -14.09
N TRP A 114 14.97 18.38 -13.74
CA TRP A 114 16.37 18.81 -13.63
C TRP A 114 17.08 18.99 -14.98
N ALA A 115 16.69 18.21 -16.01
CA ALA A 115 17.34 18.14 -17.32
C ALA A 115 17.02 19.29 -18.29
#